data_AF-A0A6N7PX64-F1
#
_entry.id   AF-A0A6N7PX64-F1
#
_cell.length_a   1.000
_cell.length_b   1.000
_cell.length_c   1.000
_cell.angle_alpha   90.00
_cell.angle_beta   90.00
_cell.angle_gamma   90.00
#
_symmetry.space_group_name_H-M   'P 1'
#
loop_
_entity.id
_entity.type
_entity.pdbx_description
1 polymer ?
#
loop_
_entity_poly.entity_id
_entity_poly.type
_entity_poly.pdbx_seq_one_letter_code
_entity_poly.pdbx_strand_id
1 'polypeptide(L)'
;MVLVNHPRANEAQTELFVKNLAQVLRSRGGKFALLCDYRGTKELTPKQRKTLADHLAQNIELYRRCAGCAFVADAAFPKGALTAIFWMATPPYPYRVFPDVESAERWALGSLG
;
A
#
# COMPACT_ATOMS: atom_id res chain seq x y z
N MET A 1 12.71 -3.34 -4.43
CA MET A 1 11.65 -2.81 -3.53
C MET A 1 11.24 -1.42 -4.00
N VAL A 2 9.97 -1.04 -3.80
CA VAL A 2 9.46 0.33 -3.97
C VAL A 2 8.99 0.78 -2.59
N LEU A 3 9.66 1.80 -2.05
CA LEU A 3 9.22 2.45 -0.83
C LEU A 3 8.08 3.41 -1.18
N VAL A 4 6.94 3.19 -0.56
CA VAL A 4 5.73 3.96 -0.74
C VAL A 4 5.42 4.63 0.59
N ASN A 5 5.82 5.89 0.72
CA ASN A 5 5.35 6.68 1.86
C ASN A 5 3.91 7.09 1.55
N HIS A 6 2.92 6.54 2.24
CA HIS A 6 1.55 7.01 2.07
C HIS A 6 1.52 8.41 2.70
N PRO A 7 1.28 9.48 1.91
CA PRO A 7 1.31 10.82 2.46
C PRO A 7 0.25 10.93 3.58
N ARG A 8 0.54 11.77 4.57
CA ARG A 8 -0.44 12.25 5.56
C ARG A 8 -1.45 13.14 4.82
N ALA A 9 -2.25 12.50 3.99
CA ALA A 9 -2.88 13.10 2.85
C ALA A 9 -4.35 13.41 3.12
N ASN A 10 -4.82 14.53 2.60
CA ASN A 10 -6.23 14.72 2.29
C ASN A 10 -6.62 13.92 1.04
N GLU A 11 -7.89 13.96 0.64
CA GLU A 11 -8.40 13.18 -0.50
C GLU A 11 -7.67 13.48 -1.82
N ALA A 12 -7.41 14.76 -2.11
CA ALA A 12 -6.71 15.17 -3.33
C ALA A 12 -5.27 14.63 -3.38
N GLN A 13 -4.59 14.62 -2.23
CA GLN A 13 -3.25 14.04 -2.12
C GLN A 13 -3.29 12.51 -2.25
N THR A 14 -4.33 11.84 -1.75
CA THR A 14 -4.55 10.40 -1.96
C THR A 14 -4.73 10.08 -3.45
N GLU A 15 -5.53 10.87 -4.17
CA GLU A 15 -5.75 10.71 -5.63
C GLU A 15 -4.44 10.90 -6.43
N LEU A 16 -3.69 11.96 -6.13
CA LEU A 16 -2.40 12.20 -6.77
C LEU A 16 -1.40 11.08 -6.48
N PHE A 17 -1.38 10.59 -5.25
CA PHE A 17 -0.53 9.50 -4.82
C PHE A 17 -0.80 8.21 -5.60
N VAL A 18 -2.07 7.77 -5.71
CA VAL A 18 -2.39 6.52 -6.43
C VAL A 18 -2.08 6.64 -7.94
N LYS A 19 -2.24 7.83 -8.52
CA LYS A 19 -1.86 8.10 -9.92
C LYS A 19 -0.36 7.95 -10.13
N ASN A 20 0.44 8.58 -9.26
CA ASN A 20 1.91 8.51 -9.33
C ASN A 20 2.42 7.10 -9.07
N LEU A 21 1.84 6.38 -8.11
CA LEU A 21 2.20 5.00 -7.80
C LEU A 21 2.00 4.08 -9.01
N ALA A 22 0.83 4.17 -9.68
CA ALA A 22 0.56 3.39 -10.89
C ALA A 22 1.63 3.63 -11.97
N GLN A 23 2.00 4.89 -12.19
CA GLN A 23 2.98 5.28 -13.19
C GLN A 23 4.37 4.69 -12.86
N VAL A 24 4.85 4.87 -11.63
CA VAL A 24 6.14 4.34 -11.18
C VAL A 24 6.20 2.82 -11.35
N LEU A 25 5.16 2.11 -10.92
CA LEU A 25 5.10 0.64 -11.00
C LEU A 25 5.08 0.14 -12.45
N ARG A 26 4.38 0.83 -13.35
CA ARG A 26 4.38 0.49 -14.79
C ARG A 26 5.75 0.72 -15.42
N SER A 27 6.40 1.86 -15.13
CA SER A 27 7.72 2.20 -15.69
C SER A 27 8.84 1.30 -15.19
N ARG A 28 8.77 0.81 -13.95
CA ARG A 28 9.75 -0.12 -13.40
C ARG A 28 9.78 -1.46 -14.15
N GLY A 29 8.60 -1.99 -14.48
CA GLY A 29 8.47 -3.36 -14.98
C GLY A 29 8.91 -4.43 -13.96
N GLY A 30 8.76 -5.70 -14.34
CA GLY A 30 9.22 -6.84 -13.54
C GLY A 30 8.52 -7.05 -12.18
N LYS A 31 9.07 -7.97 -11.39
CA LYS A 31 8.63 -8.28 -10.02
C LYS A 31 9.06 -7.16 -9.07
N PHE A 32 8.18 -6.80 -8.13
CA PHE A 32 8.47 -5.77 -7.13
C PHE A 32 7.88 -6.12 -5.77
N ALA A 33 8.29 -5.40 -4.73
CA ALA A 33 7.73 -5.48 -3.38
C ALA A 33 7.48 -4.07 -2.89
N LEU A 34 6.43 -3.89 -2.08
CA LEU A 34 5.99 -2.59 -1.57
C LEU A 34 6.25 -2.49 -0.07
N LEU A 35 6.62 -1.30 0.37
CA LEU A 35 6.59 -0.91 1.78
C LEU A 35 5.73 0.35 1.88
N CYS A 36 4.58 0.25 2.53
CA CYS A 36 3.61 1.32 2.73
C CYS A 36 3.70 1.85 4.16
N ASP A 37 4.26 3.04 4.37
CA ASP A 37 4.33 3.67 5.69
C ASP A 37 3.04 4.45 6.00
N TYR A 38 2.32 4.03 7.03
CA TYR A 38 1.08 4.63 7.53
C TYR A 38 1.25 5.25 8.93
N ARG A 39 2.45 5.29 9.51
CA ARG A 39 2.65 5.88 10.85
C ARG A 39 2.20 7.33 10.88
N GLY A 40 1.55 7.72 11.98
CA GLY A 40 0.92 9.04 12.13
C GLY A 40 -0.37 9.26 11.32
N THR A 41 -0.83 8.28 10.54
CA THR A 41 -2.15 8.32 9.90
C THR A 41 -3.21 8.05 10.95
N LYS A 42 -3.94 9.08 11.38
CA LYS A 42 -4.99 8.96 12.41
C LYS A 42 -6.32 8.45 11.86
N GLU A 43 -6.56 8.65 10.57
CA GLU A 43 -7.78 8.25 9.89
C GLU A 43 -7.52 8.05 8.39
N LEU A 44 -8.26 7.14 7.77
CA LEU A 44 -8.49 7.13 6.34
C LEU A 44 -9.99 7.28 6.13
N THR A 45 -10.43 8.38 5.52
CA THR A 45 -11.87 8.62 5.30
C THR A 45 -12.47 7.51 4.41
N PRO A 46 -13.81 7.31 4.41
CA PRO A 46 -14.44 6.36 3.50
C PRO A 46 -14.06 6.57 2.03
N LYS A 47 -13.96 7.84 1.59
CA LYS A 47 -13.54 8.17 0.22
C LYS A 47 -12.08 7.82 -0.04
N GLN A 48 -11.16 8.08 0.89
CA GLN A 48 -9.76 7.66 0.74
C GLN A 48 -9.62 6.14 0.65
N ARG A 49 -10.34 5.39 1.50
CA ARG A 49 -10.34 3.92 1.44
C ARG A 49 -10.87 3.42 0.10
N LYS A 50 -11.94 4.03 -0.42
CA LYS A 50 -12.48 3.72 -1.74
C LYS A 50 -11.47 4.04 -2.85
N THR A 51 -10.81 5.20 -2.82
CA THR A 51 -9.78 5.57 -3.81
C THR A 51 -8.63 4.56 -3.83
N LEU A 52 -8.17 4.10 -2.66
CA LEU A 52 -7.12 3.07 -2.56
C LEU A 52 -7.60 1.71 -3.09
N ALA A 53 -8.83 1.29 -2.78
CA ALA A 53 -9.41 0.05 -3.26
C ALA A 53 -9.64 0.06 -4.78
N ASP A 54 -10.20 1.15 -5.32
CA ASP A 54 -10.41 1.34 -6.75
C ASP A 54 -9.08 1.31 -7.51
N HIS A 55 -8.05 1.97 -6.97
CA HIS A 55 -6.71 1.93 -7.55
C HIS A 55 -6.16 0.49 -7.62
N LEU A 56 -6.28 -0.29 -6.55
CA LEU A 56 -5.87 -1.69 -6.53
C LEU A 56 -6.63 -2.52 -7.57
N ALA A 57 -7.96 -2.40 -7.61
CA ALA A 57 -8.82 -3.14 -8.54
C ALA A 57 -8.53 -2.79 -10.01
N GLN A 58 -8.40 -1.50 -10.33
CA GLN A 58 -8.11 -1.02 -11.68
C GLN A 58 -6.71 -1.43 -12.19
N ASN A 59 -5.79 -1.76 -11.27
CA ASN A 59 -4.41 -2.12 -11.59
C ASN A 59 -4.08 -3.57 -11.20
N ILE A 60 -5.07 -4.45 -11.10
CA ILE A 60 -4.88 -5.81 -10.56
C ILE A 60 -3.78 -6.59 -11.28
N GLU A 61 -3.70 -6.49 -12.61
CA GLU A 61 -2.66 -7.17 -13.43
C GLU A 61 -1.25 -6.66 -13.14
N LEU A 62 -1.11 -5.38 -12.81
CA LEU A 62 0.16 -4.81 -12.37
C LEU A 62 0.53 -5.35 -10.98
N TYR A 63 -0.45 -5.38 -10.08
CA TYR A 63 -0.26 -5.85 -8.70
C TYR A 63 -0.06 -7.36 -8.57
N ARG A 64 -0.42 -8.18 -9.57
CA ARG A 64 -0.02 -9.61 -9.64
C ARG A 64 1.50 -9.83 -9.67
N ARG A 65 2.26 -8.79 -10.04
CA ARG A 65 3.74 -8.81 -10.02
C ARG A 65 4.32 -8.41 -8.66
N CYS A 66 3.46 -7.98 -7.73
CA CYS A 66 3.84 -7.64 -6.38
C CYS A 66 4.11 -8.93 -5.59
N ALA A 67 5.35 -9.11 -5.17
CA ALA A 67 5.81 -10.25 -4.40
C ALA A 67 5.35 -10.20 -2.94
N GLY A 68 5.09 -9.00 -2.44
CA GLY A 68 4.65 -8.75 -1.08
C GLY A 68 4.48 -7.26 -0.79
N CYS A 69 3.53 -6.93 0.07
CA CYS A 69 3.30 -5.57 0.56
C CYS A 69 3.43 -5.51 2.08
N ALA A 70 4.46 -4.80 2.57
CA ALA A 70 4.67 -4.54 3.98
C ALA A 70 4.00 -3.22 4.36
N PHE A 71 3.16 -3.23 5.39
CA PHE A 71 2.55 -2.02 5.93
C PHE A 71 3.24 -1.66 7.24
N VAL A 72 3.71 -0.42 7.39
CA VAL A 72 4.21 0.08 8.68
C VAL A 72 3.12 0.90 9.33
N ALA A 73 2.67 0.52 10.52
CA ALA A 73 1.60 1.20 11.23
C ALA A 73 1.93 1.31 12.72
N ASP A 74 1.65 2.47 13.30
CA ASP A 74 1.75 2.70 14.75
C ASP A 74 0.37 2.55 15.41
N ALA A 75 0.31 2.82 16.72
CA ALA A 75 -0.92 2.73 17.50
C ALA A 75 -2.00 3.73 17.08
N ALA A 76 -1.66 4.79 16.32
CA ALA A 76 -2.63 5.77 15.83
C ALA A 76 -3.35 5.30 14.56
N PHE A 77 -2.81 4.30 13.86
CA PHE A 77 -3.44 3.77 12.66
C PHE A 77 -4.77 3.08 12.98
N PRO A 78 -5.88 3.42 12.28
CA PRO A 78 -7.18 2.85 12.61
C PRO A 78 -7.21 1.34 12.42
N LYS A 79 -7.54 0.64 13.51
CA LYS A 79 -7.78 -0.81 13.49
C LYS A 79 -8.84 -1.12 12.43
N GLY A 80 -8.52 -2.03 11.52
CA GLY A 80 -9.44 -2.45 10.45
C GLY A 80 -9.48 -1.54 9.21
N ALA A 81 -8.70 -0.45 9.13
CA ALA A 81 -8.67 0.37 7.92
C ALA A 81 -8.22 -0.41 6.67
N LEU A 82 -7.12 -1.19 6.79
CA LEU A 82 -6.67 -2.09 5.72
C LEU A 82 -7.72 -3.16 5.39
N THR A 83 -8.35 -3.74 6.42
CA THR A 83 -9.43 -4.72 6.24
C THR A 83 -10.58 -4.13 5.44
N ALA A 84 -11.02 -2.91 5.77
CA ALA A 84 -12.09 -2.23 5.05
C ALA A 84 -11.72 -1.96 3.58
N ILE A 85 -10.46 -1.58 3.30
CA ILE A 85 -9.97 -1.44 1.92
C ILE A 85 -10.02 -2.80 1.21
N PHE A 86 -9.53 -3.86 1.85
CA PHE A 86 -9.43 -5.19 1.24
C PHE A 86 -10.75 -5.94 1.12
N TRP A 87 -11.81 -5.53 1.83
CA TRP A 87 -13.18 -5.97 1.54
C TRP A 87 -13.71 -5.42 0.22
N MET A 88 -13.27 -4.23 -0.19
CA MET A 88 -13.66 -3.64 -1.47
C MET A 88 -12.83 -4.17 -2.63
N ALA A 89 -11.54 -4.43 -2.41
CA ALA A 89 -10.65 -5.01 -3.40
C ALA A 89 -9.62 -5.94 -2.76
N THR A 90 -9.73 -7.24 -3.05
CA THR A 90 -8.80 -8.25 -2.51
C THR A 90 -7.41 -8.11 -3.15
N PRO A 91 -6.33 -7.95 -2.36
CA PRO A 91 -4.98 -7.88 -2.91
C PRO A 91 -4.55 -9.22 -3.52
N PRO A 92 -3.96 -9.25 -4.73
CA PRO A 92 -3.46 -10.48 -5.36
C PRO A 92 -2.06 -10.87 -4.86
N TYR A 93 -1.64 -10.35 -3.70
CA TYR A 93 -0.30 -10.48 -3.14
C TYR A 93 -0.39 -10.71 -1.62
N PRO A 94 0.61 -11.39 -1.02
CA PRO A 94 0.70 -11.49 0.43
C PRO A 94 0.99 -10.11 1.04
N TYR A 95 0.44 -9.85 2.22
CA TYR A 95 0.73 -8.63 2.96
C TYR A 95 0.90 -8.89 4.46
N ARG A 96 1.61 -7.99 5.14
CA ARG A 96 1.78 -8.02 6.59
C ARG A 96 1.94 -6.60 7.15
N VAL A 97 1.46 -6.40 8.38
CA VAL A 97 1.61 -5.13 9.11
C VAL A 97 2.76 -5.26 10.13
N PHE A 98 3.59 -4.23 10.23
CA PHE A 98 4.77 -4.15 11.08
C PHE A 98 4.74 -2.88 11.92
N PRO A 99 5.34 -2.90 13.13
CA PRO A 99 5.43 -1.72 13.99
C PRO A 99 6.54 -0.74 13.56
N ASP A 100 7.52 -1.22 12.78
CA ASP A 100 8.71 -0.46 12.40
C ASP A 100 9.12 -0.71 10.94
N VAL A 101 9.89 0.24 10.40
CA VAL A 101 10.33 0.21 8.99
C VAL A 101 11.35 -0.88 8.74
N GLU A 102 12.25 -1.15 9.69
CA GLU A 102 13.35 -2.10 9.52
C GLU A 102 12.81 -3.53 9.30
N SER A 103 11.89 -3.97 10.15
CA SER A 103 11.22 -5.26 10.05
C SER A 103 10.39 -5.38 8.78
N ALA A 104 9.69 -4.31 8.41
CA ALA A 104 8.88 -4.25 7.19
C ALA A 104 9.75 -4.37 5.93
N GLU A 105 10.85 -3.63 5.88
CA GLU A 105 11.82 -3.64 4.79
C GLU A 105 12.46 -5.01 4.64
N ARG A 106 12.94 -5.60 5.74
CA ARG A 106 13.53 -6.95 5.73
C ARG A 106 12.58 -7.99 5.14
N TRP A 107 11.30 -7.96 5.52
CA TRP A 107 10.29 -8.87 4.99
C TRP A 107 9.94 -8.59 3.52
N ALA A 108 9.79 -7.32 3.14
CA ALA A 108 9.48 -6.93 1.76
C ALA A 108 10.62 -7.32 0.80
N LEU A 109 11.88 -7.13 1.20
CA LEU A 109 13.05 -7.56 0.45
C LEU A 109 13.10 -9.08 0.32
N GLY A 110 12.91 -9.82 1.42
CA GLY A 110 12.88 -11.28 1.38
C GLY A 110 11.78 -11.87 0.48
N SER A 111 10.71 -11.13 0.23
CA SER A 111 9.63 -11.55 -0.68
C SER A 111 10.06 -11.54 -2.16
N LEU A 112 11.12 -10.81 -2.52
CA LEU A 112 11.58 -10.73 -3.90
C LEU A 112 12.27 -11.99 -4.41
N GLY A 113 12.76 -12.86 -3.51
CA GLY A 113 13.61 -14.00 -3.86
C GLY A 113 15.07 -13.58 -3.83
#